data_AF-A0A6J4J6A5-F1
#
_entry.id   AF-A0A6J4J6A5-F1
#
_cell.length_a   1.000
_cell.length_b   1.000
_cell.length_c   1.000
_cell.angle_alpha   90.00
_cell.angle_beta   90.00
_cell.angle_gamma   90.00
#
_symmetry.space_group_name_H-M   'P 1'
#
loop_
_entity.id
_entity.type
_entity.pdbx_description
1 polymer ?
#
loop_
_entity_poly.entity_id
_entity_poly.type
_entity_poly.pdbx_seq_one_letter_code
_entity_poly.pdbx_strand_id
1 'polypeptide(L)'
;MNAFIETITSTDPDKRNRSFYDLCRSLSPAGLLEAFRELDGFRKRSDNLYDRVRAILFLYAGYRFFLTESPGTPATGKIPYEGFGDLLARRFETAISRFLEQVQKDGPNASLFSGLAEAYHHLSFQILADQVRRSVRSSRGNQWMFRVGHLEDHPIRIHPRLLRRAGGTAFYPVLEENTSVRMDLTHSGWSDIFFLGMDYPEGARVINVSVNLGVYGRDQDIKPPIRAFVRAIPEPVLRLTSIDLNATKDVTDLTDLFNFGNDYLSLVKAGVIASGLIPPSFEGTNQPLDQLLARIVAPGMGLELVTQVNDIPKGSRLAVSTNLLGSIISLLMRATGQTQSLEGGLLEPERRLV
;
A
#
# COMPACT_ATOMS: atom_id res chain seq x y z
N MET A 1 1.59 31.23 20.94
CA MET A 1 1.11 30.23 19.94
C MET A 1 2.25 29.25 19.70
N ASN A 2 1.98 27.96 19.72
CA ASN A 2 3.00 26.94 19.49
C ASN A 2 3.58 27.05 18.08
N ALA A 3 4.90 27.26 17.96
CA ALA A 3 5.56 27.51 16.68
C ALA A 3 5.49 26.30 15.72
N PHE A 4 5.40 25.07 16.24
CA PHE A 4 5.23 23.87 15.43
C PHE A 4 3.83 23.81 14.82
N ILE A 5 2.80 24.10 15.61
CA ILE A 5 1.41 24.15 15.13
C ILE A 5 1.25 25.26 14.10
N GLU A 6 1.79 26.46 14.37
CA GLU A 6 1.75 27.57 13.40
C GLU A 6 2.44 27.18 12.07
N THR A 7 3.56 26.46 12.13
CA THR A 7 4.25 25.95 10.94
C THR A 7 3.41 24.96 10.14
N ILE A 8 2.57 24.17 10.82
CA ILE A 8 1.71 23.18 10.17
C ILE A 8 0.50 23.86 9.50
N THR A 9 -0.18 24.75 10.23
CA THR A 9 -1.49 25.25 9.81
C THR A 9 -1.44 26.54 9.00
N SER A 10 -0.31 27.25 9.00
CA SER A 10 -0.19 28.53 8.29
C SER A 10 -0.26 28.36 6.78
N THR A 11 -0.95 29.30 6.12
CA THR A 11 -0.94 29.49 4.66
C THR A 11 0.15 30.46 4.21
N ASP A 12 0.71 31.25 5.13
CA ASP A 12 1.83 32.15 4.88
C ASP A 12 3.13 31.33 4.70
N PRO A 13 3.79 31.39 3.52
CA PRO A 13 5.02 30.65 3.23
C PRO A 13 6.15 30.91 4.23
N ASP A 14 6.28 32.14 4.74
CA ASP A 14 7.37 32.52 5.65
C ASP A 14 7.23 31.82 7.01
N LYS A 15 6.00 31.45 7.38
CA LYS A 15 5.69 30.68 8.59
C LYS A 15 5.65 29.17 8.34
N ARG A 16 5.11 28.75 7.20
CA ARG A 16 4.91 27.34 6.82
C ARG A 16 6.22 26.62 6.46
N ASN A 17 7.14 27.34 5.82
CA ASN A 17 8.39 26.79 5.28
C ASN A 17 9.58 26.98 6.22
N ARG A 18 9.32 27.09 7.53
CA ARG A 18 10.37 27.16 8.55
C ARG A 18 11.02 25.79 8.74
N SER A 19 12.34 25.80 8.92
CA SER A 19 13.12 24.59 9.22
C SER A 19 12.71 24.00 10.57
N PHE A 20 12.33 22.72 10.58
CA PHE A 20 12.05 22.00 11.83
C PHE A 20 13.27 21.99 12.76
N TYR A 21 14.48 21.92 12.19
CA TYR A 21 15.73 21.97 12.94
C TYR A 21 15.92 23.30 13.67
N ASP A 22 15.67 24.41 12.98
CA ASP A 22 15.83 25.76 13.56
C ASP A 22 14.78 26.02 14.65
N LEU A 23 13.53 25.58 14.42
CA LEU A 23 12.48 25.62 15.44
C LEU A 23 12.90 24.86 16.69
N CYS A 24 13.44 23.66 16.54
CA CYS A 24 13.85 22.86 17.69
C CYS A 24 15.01 23.49 18.47
N ARG A 25 16.02 24.03 17.77
CA ARG A 25 17.19 24.67 18.42
C ARG A 25 16.87 25.99 19.14
N SER A 26 15.75 26.63 18.79
CA SER A 26 15.33 27.88 19.44
C SER A 26 14.74 27.67 20.84
N LEU A 27 14.49 26.43 21.25
CA LEU A 27 13.86 26.07 22.52
C LEU A 27 14.82 25.26 23.40
N SER A 28 14.69 25.41 24.71
CA SER A 28 15.34 24.50 25.67
C SER A 28 14.68 23.11 25.64
N PRO A 29 15.34 22.04 26.12
CA PRO A 29 14.72 20.71 26.19
C PRO A 29 13.37 20.69 26.93
N ALA A 30 13.24 21.46 28.01
CA ALA A 30 11.98 21.62 28.73
C ALA A 30 10.92 22.36 27.89
N GLY A 31 11.31 23.41 27.16
CA GLY A 31 10.44 24.13 26.23
C GLY A 31 9.96 23.25 25.07
N LEU A 32 10.84 22.38 24.54
CA LEU A 32 10.47 21.40 23.52
C LEU A 32 9.46 20.38 24.04
N LEU A 33 9.66 19.87 25.25
CA LEU A 33 8.70 18.93 25.85
C LEU A 33 7.31 19.55 26.02
N GLU A 34 7.22 20.81 26.44
CA GLU A 34 5.93 21.50 26.55
C GLU A 34 5.31 21.73 25.16
N ALA A 35 6.10 22.21 24.20
CA ALA A 35 5.63 22.42 22.83
C ALA A 35 5.15 21.11 22.19
N PHE A 36 5.83 19.99 22.45
CA PHE A 36 5.42 18.67 21.96
C PHE A 36 4.20 18.11 22.66
N ARG A 37 3.99 18.42 23.95
CA ARG A 37 2.72 18.07 24.64
C ARG A 37 1.53 18.78 24.00
N GLU A 38 1.66 20.07 23.73
CA GLU A 38 0.63 20.83 23.02
C GLU A 38 0.40 20.28 21.59
N LEU A 39 1.48 19.92 20.89
CA LEU A 39 1.43 19.33 19.54
C LEU A 39 0.77 17.94 19.54
N ASP A 40 1.00 17.10 20.56
CA ASP A 40 0.29 15.84 20.76
C ASP A 40 -1.22 16.06 20.97
N GLY A 41 -1.57 17.08 21.76
CA GLY A 41 -2.96 17.51 21.91
C GLY A 41 -3.59 17.98 20.60
N PHE A 42 -2.83 18.73 19.79
CA PHE A 42 -3.29 19.20 18.47
C PHE A 42 -3.57 18.06 17.50
N ARG A 43 -2.65 17.10 17.33
CA ARG A 43 -2.85 15.99 16.39
C ARG A 43 -4.12 15.17 16.68
N LYS A 44 -4.50 15.05 17.97
CA LYS A 44 -5.68 14.30 18.41
C LYS A 44 -6.99 15.01 18.06
N ARG A 45 -6.97 16.35 17.97
CA ARG A 45 -8.15 17.19 17.68
C ARG A 45 -8.25 17.62 16.22
N SER A 46 -7.15 17.62 15.46
CA SER A 46 -7.19 18.05 14.06
C SER A 46 -7.93 17.05 13.19
N ASP A 47 -8.94 17.50 12.46
CA ASP A 47 -9.67 16.69 11.46
C ASP A 47 -8.94 16.60 10.12
N ASN A 48 -7.94 17.46 9.91
CA ASN A 48 -7.12 17.45 8.71
C ASN A 48 -6.05 16.34 8.82
N LEU A 49 -6.08 15.40 7.88
CA LEU A 49 -5.13 14.29 7.82
C LEU A 49 -3.68 14.78 7.74
N TYR A 50 -3.42 15.82 6.95
CA TYR A 50 -2.08 16.33 6.71
C TYR A 50 -1.51 16.98 7.95
N ASP A 51 -2.31 17.82 8.61
CA ASP A 51 -1.92 18.45 9.86
C ASP A 51 -1.59 17.40 10.93
N ARG A 52 -2.43 16.36 11.02
CA ARG A 52 -2.25 15.25 11.96
C ARG A 52 -0.97 14.47 11.69
N VAL A 53 -0.72 14.07 10.45
CA VAL A 53 0.48 13.30 10.07
C VAL A 53 1.74 14.14 10.26
N ARG A 54 1.72 15.42 9.85
CA ARG A 54 2.87 16.33 10.00
C ARG A 54 3.21 16.58 11.47
N ALA A 55 2.20 16.76 12.32
CA ALA A 55 2.38 16.84 13.77
C ALA A 55 3.03 15.57 14.34
N ILE A 56 2.58 14.38 13.93
CA ILE A 56 3.16 13.10 14.39
C ILE A 56 4.61 12.94 13.93
N LEU A 57 4.93 13.30 12.68
CA LEU A 57 6.29 13.24 12.17
C LEU A 57 7.22 14.24 12.89
N PHE A 58 6.72 15.42 13.25
CA PHE A 58 7.44 16.37 14.10
C PHE A 58 7.67 15.81 15.50
N LEU A 59 6.68 15.15 16.11
CA LEU A 59 6.84 14.47 17.40
C LEU A 59 7.89 13.37 17.31
N TYR A 60 7.81 12.50 16.30
CA TYR A 60 8.81 11.46 16.03
C TYR A 60 10.22 12.06 15.94
N ALA A 61 10.43 13.03 15.05
CA ALA A 61 11.74 13.63 14.83
C ALA A 61 12.25 14.37 16.08
N GLY A 62 11.37 15.07 16.78
CA GLY A 62 11.65 15.79 18.01
C GLY A 62 12.13 14.87 19.13
N TYR A 63 11.39 13.79 19.40
CA TYR A 63 11.81 12.80 20.39
C TYR A 63 13.10 12.08 19.97
N ARG A 64 13.19 11.63 18.71
CA ARG A 64 14.30 10.80 18.22
C ARG A 64 15.64 11.54 18.15
N PHE A 65 15.64 12.76 17.64
CA PHE A 65 16.86 13.47 17.24
C PHE A 65 17.19 14.68 18.12
N PHE A 66 16.23 15.27 18.84
CA PHE A 66 16.48 16.44 19.67
C PHE A 66 16.43 16.12 21.16
N LEU A 67 15.37 15.48 21.64
CA LEU A 67 15.21 15.21 23.07
C LEU A 67 16.05 14.02 23.57
N THR A 68 16.19 12.97 22.75
CA THR A 68 17.03 11.81 23.08
C THR A 68 18.49 12.20 23.26
N GLU A 69 18.99 13.14 22.44
CA GLU A 69 20.39 13.60 22.47
C GLU A 69 20.58 14.88 23.30
N SER A 70 19.55 15.38 23.98
CA SER A 70 19.62 16.62 24.74
C SER A 70 20.54 16.51 25.97
N PRO A 71 21.38 17.53 26.22
CA PRO A 71 22.14 17.62 27.46
C PRO A 71 21.21 17.59 28.68
N GLY A 72 21.44 16.66 29.60
CA GLY A 72 20.61 16.48 30.79
C GLY A 72 19.52 15.41 30.66
N THR A 73 19.32 14.81 29.49
CA THR A 73 18.51 13.59 29.35
C THR A 73 19.37 12.38 29.78
N PRO A 74 18.97 11.60 30.80
CA PRO A 74 19.64 10.35 31.13
C PRO A 74 19.67 9.39 29.93
N ALA A 75 20.86 8.88 29.60
CA ALA A 75 21.05 8.00 28.44
C ALA A 75 20.31 6.66 28.57
N THR A 76 19.98 6.25 29.79
CA THR A 76 19.23 5.03 30.09
C THR A 76 18.13 5.32 31.09
N GLY A 77 17.08 4.49 31.07
CA GLY A 77 16.01 4.54 32.04
C GLY A 77 15.07 3.35 31.91
N LYS A 78 14.11 3.26 32.82
CA LYS A 78 13.13 2.18 32.83
C LYS A 78 12.05 2.43 31.77
N ILE A 79 11.83 1.44 30.90
CA ILE A 79 10.66 1.42 30.00
C ILE A 79 9.55 0.63 30.71
N PRO A 80 8.31 1.15 30.80
CA PRO A 80 7.20 0.42 31.38
C PRO A 80 6.87 -0.79 30.50
N TYR A 81 6.92 -1.99 31.08
CA TYR A 81 6.69 -3.26 30.37
C TYR A 81 5.37 -3.25 29.59
N GLU A 82 4.32 -2.73 30.22
CA GLU A 82 3.00 -2.58 29.63
C GLU A 82 2.99 -1.68 28.38
N GLY A 83 3.71 -0.56 28.41
CA GLY A 83 3.84 0.33 27.24
C GLY A 83 4.62 -0.33 26.10
N PHE A 84 5.66 -1.10 26.42
CA PHE A 84 6.39 -1.89 25.44
C PHE A 84 5.51 -3.00 24.83
N GLY A 85 4.71 -3.69 25.65
CA GLY A 85 3.74 -4.68 25.17
C GLY A 85 2.70 -4.09 24.22
N ASP A 86 2.21 -2.89 24.49
CA ASP A 86 1.29 -2.18 23.58
C ASP A 86 1.93 -1.81 22.25
N LEU A 87 3.19 -1.35 22.28
CA LEU A 87 3.94 -1.05 21.06
C LEU A 87 4.06 -2.28 20.17
N LEU A 88 4.46 -3.43 20.73
CA LEU A 88 4.56 -4.69 20.00
C LEU A 88 3.20 -5.18 19.47
N ALA A 89 2.14 -4.96 20.24
CA ALA A 89 0.77 -5.29 19.86
C ALA A 89 0.14 -4.28 18.89
N ARG A 90 0.92 -3.31 18.37
CA ARG A 90 0.46 -2.24 17.46
C ARG A 90 -0.63 -1.33 18.05
N ARG A 91 -0.70 -1.22 19.38
CA ARG A 91 -1.59 -0.31 20.11
C ARG A 91 -0.88 1.02 20.39
N PHE A 92 -0.46 1.72 19.32
CA PHE A 92 0.47 2.84 19.42
C PHE A 92 -0.04 4.02 20.25
N GLU A 93 -1.32 4.39 20.16
CA GLU A 93 -1.91 5.46 20.98
C GLU A 93 -1.86 5.16 22.48
N THR A 94 -2.11 3.90 22.87
CA THR A 94 -2.01 3.45 24.26
C THR A 94 -0.56 3.46 24.73
N ALA A 95 0.36 2.96 23.89
CA ALA A 95 1.79 2.99 24.18
C ALA A 95 2.32 4.42 24.39
N ILE A 96 1.93 5.36 23.51
CA ILE A 96 2.29 6.78 23.62
C ILE A 96 1.79 7.37 24.94
N SER A 97 0.51 7.15 25.26
CA SER A 97 -0.08 7.65 26.52
C SER A 97 0.70 7.14 27.74
N ARG A 98 1.00 5.84 27.78
CA ARG A 98 1.77 5.21 28.87
C ARG A 98 3.20 5.75 28.98
N PHE A 99 3.89 5.95 27.86
CA PHE A 99 5.24 6.52 27.88
C PHE A 99 5.22 7.99 28.31
N LEU A 100 4.24 8.79 27.87
CA LEU A 100 4.10 10.19 28.28
C LEU A 100 3.78 10.31 29.78
N GLU A 101 2.87 9.49 30.30
CA GLU A 101 2.58 9.40 31.74
C GLU A 101 3.83 9.05 32.54
N GLN A 102 4.63 8.11 32.04
CA GLN A 102 5.87 7.71 32.69
C GLN A 102 6.93 8.82 32.68
N VAL A 103 7.03 9.60 31.60
CA VAL A 103 7.87 10.82 31.53
C VAL A 103 7.41 11.87 32.53
N GLN A 104 6.09 12.05 32.72
CA GLN A 104 5.56 12.99 33.71
C GLN A 104 5.85 12.56 35.14
N LYS A 105 5.78 11.25 35.42
CA LYS A 105 5.92 10.70 36.78
C LYS A 105 7.36 10.62 37.26
N ASP A 106 8.23 10.00 36.46
CA ASP A 106 9.60 9.65 36.87
C ASP A 106 10.66 10.53 36.16
N GLY A 107 10.21 11.44 35.29
CA GLY A 107 11.07 12.32 34.49
C GLY A 107 11.49 11.72 33.14
N PRO A 108 12.09 12.57 32.27
CA PRO A 108 12.54 12.16 30.95
C PRO A 108 13.78 11.27 31.01
N ASN A 109 13.89 10.33 30.06
CA ASN A 109 15.12 9.61 29.76
C ASN A 109 15.12 9.15 28.29
N ALA A 110 16.29 8.85 27.75
CA ALA A 110 16.46 8.47 26.35
C ALA A 110 15.72 7.17 25.98
N SER A 111 15.56 6.22 26.92
CA SER A 111 14.83 4.97 26.68
C SER A 111 13.34 5.23 26.46
N LEU A 112 12.71 6.12 27.24
CA LEU A 112 11.32 6.54 27.04
C LEU A 112 11.15 7.36 25.75
N PHE A 113 12.07 8.28 25.46
CA PHE A 113 12.02 9.06 24.22
C PHE A 113 12.19 8.19 22.98
N SER A 114 13.04 7.16 23.04
CA SER A 114 13.15 6.16 21.96
C SER A 114 11.83 5.41 21.77
N GLY A 115 11.19 4.96 22.85
CA GLY A 115 9.88 4.31 22.80
C GLY A 115 8.78 5.22 22.23
N LEU A 116 8.76 6.49 22.62
CA LEU A 116 7.85 7.50 22.06
C LEU A 116 8.09 7.73 20.58
N ALA A 117 9.36 7.90 20.18
CA ALA A 117 9.73 8.07 18.78
C ALA A 117 9.23 6.90 17.92
N GLU A 118 9.50 5.67 18.34
CA GLU A 118 9.08 4.47 17.60
C GLU A 118 7.55 4.37 17.52
N ALA A 119 6.85 4.67 18.62
CA ALA A 119 5.39 4.65 18.64
C ALA A 119 4.77 5.72 17.73
N TYR A 120 5.29 6.95 17.72
CA TYR A 120 4.85 8.01 16.80
C TYR A 120 5.18 7.67 15.35
N HIS A 121 6.37 7.13 15.08
CA HIS A 121 6.78 6.69 13.75
C HIS A 121 5.78 5.68 13.19
N HIS A 122 5.51 4.60 13.91
CA HIS A 122 4.53 3.61 13.47
C HIS A 122 3.09 4.15 13.39
N LEU A 123 2.68 5.01 14.33
CA LEU A 123 1.37 5.64 14.30
C LEU A 123 1.17 6.48 13.02
N SER A 124 2.22 7.18 12.56
CA SER A 124 2.15 7.97 11.32
C SER A 124 1.79 7.10 10.10
N PHE A 125 2.45 5.95 9.94
CA PHE A 125 2.18 5.01 8.85
C PHE A 125 0.85 4.28 9.03
N GLN A 126 0.44 3.98 10.26
CA GLN A 126 -0.89 3.41 10.50
C GLN A 126 -1.98 4.38 10.03
N ILE A 127 -1.89 5.67 10.38
CA ILE A 127 -2.88 6.68 9.96
C ILE A 127 -2.92 6.83 8.44
N LEU A 128 -1.76 6.83 7.77
CA LEU A 128 -1.67 6.86 6.31
C LEU A 128 -2.32 5.61 5.68
N ALA A 129 -1.98 4.42 6.18
CA ALA A 129 -2.56 3.17 5.71
C ALA A 129 -4.09 3.13 5.93
N ASP A 130 -4.57 3.61 7.08
CA ASP A 130 -6.00 3.69 7.37
C ASP A 130 -6.72 4.69 6.46
N GLN A 131 -6.07 5.78 6.07
CA GLN A 131 -6.62 6.66 5.04
C GLN A 131 -6.76 5.94 3.70
N VAL A 132 -5.72 5.24 3.24
CA VAL A 132 -5.76 4.48 1.98
C VAL A 132 -6.90 3.46 2.04
N ARG A 133 -6.99 2.67 3.12
CA ARG A 133 -8.10 1.71 3.32
C ARG A 133 -9.46 2.37 3.26
N ARG A 134 -9.65 3.52 3.92
CA ARG A 134 -10.92 4.27 3.88
C ARG A 134 -11.26 4.73 2.48
N SER A 135 -10.29 5.30 1.74
CA SER A 135 -10.48 5.74 0.36
C SER A 135 -10.88 4.58 -0.55
N VAL A 136 -10.13 3.48 -0.52
CA VAL A 136 -10.41 2.28 -1.34
C VAL A 136 -11.78 1.69 -0.99
N ARG A 137 -12.13 1.58 0.29
CA ARG A 137 -13.42 1.05 0.75
C ARG A 137 -14.61 1.95 0.38
N SER A 138 -14.41 3.27 0.34
CA SER A 138 -15.47 4.22 0.01
C SER A 138 -15.85 4.22 -1.48
N SER A 139 -14.93 3.81 -2.35
CA SER A 139 -15.17 3.71 -3.80
C SER A 139 -16.28 2.72 -4.11
N ARG A 140 -17.33 3.17 -4.81
CA ARG A 140 -18.55 2.39 -5.11
C ARG A 140 -18.23 1.02 -5.74
N GLY A 141 -17.27 0.97 -6.67
CA GLY A 141 -16.87 -0.27 -7.35
C GLY A 141 -16.18 -1.29 -6.44
N ASN A 142 -15.69 -0.86 -5.27
CA ASN A 142 -14.91 -1.69 -4.35
C ASN A 142 -15.70 -2.15 -3.12
N GLN A 143 -16.85 -1.53 -2.82
CA GLN A 143 -17.56 -1.76 -1.55
C GLN A 143 -17.87 -3.24 -1.28
N TRP A 144 -18.18 -4.01 -2.31
CA TRP A 144 -18.47 -5.44 -2.19
C TRP A 144 -17.26 -6.24 -1.71
N MET A 145 -16.04 -5.87 -2.12
CA MET A 145 -14.78 -6.52 -1.70
C MET A 145 -14.50 -6.40 -0.20
N PHE A 146 -15.19 -5.51 0.51
CA PHE A 146 -15.07 -5.32 1.96
C PHE A 146 -16.29 -5.82 2.74
N ARG A 147 -17.30 -6.40 2.06
CA ARG A 147 -18.55 -6.89 2.68
C ARG A 147 -18.71 -8.40 2.58
N VAL A 148 -18.12 -9.04 1.57
CA VAL A 148 -18.22 -10.50 1.35
C VAL A 148 -17.40 -11.22 2.42
N GLY A 149 -18.05 -11.67 3.49
CA GLY A 149 -17.39 -12.41 4.58
C GLY A 149 -17.46 -13.93 4.43
N HIS A 150 -18.35 -14.45 3.58
CA HIS A 150 -18.59 -15.88 3.40
C HIS A 150 -18.45 -16.30 1.94
N LEU A 151 -17.93 -17.51 1.73
CA LEU A 151 -17.69 -18.12 0.42
C LEU A 151 -18.97 -18.20 -0.44
N GLU A 152 -20.13 -18.39 0.17
CA GLU A 152 -21.41 -18.53 -0.55
C GLU A 152 -21.82 -17.23 -1.26
N ASP A 153 -21.46 -16.10 -0.64
CA ASP A 153 -21.75 -14.73 -1.09
C ASP A 153 -20.75 -14.21 -2.12
N HIS A 154 -19.73 -15.01 -2.50
CA HIS A 154 -18.75 -14.57 -3.48
C HIS A 154 -19.42 -14.29 -4.84
N PRO A 155 -19.41 -13.04 -5.35
CA PRO A 155 -20.31 -12.66 -6.43
C PRO A 155 -19.76 -12.96 -7.83
N ILE A 156 -18.45 -13.05 -7.99
CA ILE A 156 -17.80 -13.17 -9.30
C ILE A 156 -17.60 -14.62 -9.72
N ARG A 157 -17.64 -14.87 -11.03
CA ARG A 157 -17.44 -16.19 -11.65
C ARG A 157 -16.54 -16.05 -12.86
N ILE A 158 -15.73 -17.06 -13.14
CA ILE A 158 -14.93 -17.12 -14.35
C ILE A 158 -15.84 -17.06 -15.58
N HIS A 159 -15.39 -16.33 -16.60
CA HIS A 159 -16.13 -16.15 -17.84
C HIS A 159 -16.27 -17.50 -18.56
N PRO A 160 -17.48 -17.91 -18.99
CA PRO A 160 -17.70 -19.26 -19.54
C PRO A 160 -16.82 -19.63 -20.73
N ARG A 161 -16.40 -18.65 -21.55
CA ARG A 161 -15.46 -18.88 -22.67
C ARG A 161 -14.11 -19.44 -22.19
N LEU A 162 -13.64 -19.12 -20.98
CA LEU A 162 -12.38 -19.63 -20.42
C LEU A 162 -12.48 -21.08 -19.92
N LEU A 163 -13.69 -21.62 -19.80
CA LEU A 163 -13.94 -23.03 -19.46
C LEU A 163 -14.24 -23.90 -20.68
N ARG A 164 -14.33 -23.31 -21.88
CA ARG A 164 -14.63 -24.03 -23.12
C ARG A 164 -13.34 -24.30 -23.89
N ARG A 165 -12.87 -25.55 -23.84
CA ARG A 165 -11.73 -26.00 -24.66
C ARG A 165 -12.12 -25.96 -26.13
N ALA A 166 -11.19 -25.57 -26.98
CA ALA A 166 -11.36 -25.73 -28.43
C ALA A 166 -11.31 -27.23 -28.79
N GLY A 167 -11.92 -27.60 -29.91
CA GLY A 167 -11.88 -28.99 -30.39
C GLY A 167 -10.43 -29.43 -30.62
N GLY A 168 -10.07 -30.63 -30.12
CA GLY A 168 -8.76 -31.22 -30.34
C GLY A 168 -7.63 -30.72 -29.42
N THR A 169 -7.89 -29.82 -28.47
CA THR A 169 -6.91 -29.40 -27.46
C THR A 169 -7.28 -29.87 -26.05
N ALA A 170 -6.28 -30.32 -25.29
CA ALA A 170 -6.43 -30.62 -23.87
C ALA A 170 -6.43 -29.36 -22.99
N PHE A 171 -6.01 -28.21 -23.53
CA PHE A 171 -5.80 -26.98 -22.78
C PHE A 171 -7.04 -26.06 -22.80
N TYR A 172 -7.27 -25.38 -21.67
CA TYR A 172 -8.22 -24.28 -21.60
C TYR A 172 -7.69 -23.05 -22.33
N PRO A 173 -8.57 -22.17 -22.85
CA PRO A 173 -8.17 -20.90 -23.43
C PRO A 173 -7.39 -20.04 -22.44
N VAL A 174 -6.41 -19.29 -22.97
CA VAL A 174 -5.63 -18.30 -22.22
C VAL A 174 -6.14 -16.92 -22.59
N LEU A 175 -6.51 -16.13 -21.58
CA LEU A 175 -6.73 -14.70 -21.75
C LEU A 175 -5.42 -13.97 -21.52
N GLU A 176 -5.10 -13.01 -22.38
CA GLU A 176 -3.87 -12.23 -22.35
C GLU A 176 -4.19 -10.74 -22.22
N GLU A 177 -3.46 -10.05 -21.35
CA GLU A 177 -3.41 -8.59 -21.28
C GLU A 177 -2.01 -8.10 -21.66
N ASN A 178 -1.96 -7.10 -22.54
CA ASN A 178 -0.74 -6.41 -22.94
C ASN A 178 -0.80 -4.96 -22.45
N THR A 179 0.20 -4.53 -21.68
CA THR A 179 0.17 -3.22 -21.00
C THR A 179 1.44 -2.42 -21.28
N SER A 180 1.26 -1.18 -21.75
CA SER A 180 2.34 -0.21 -21.92
C SER A 180 2.87 0.24 -20.55
N VAL A 181 4.11 0.70 -20.51
CA VAL A 181 4.67 1.35 -19.31
C VAL A 181 4.38 2.85 -19.31
N ARG A 182 4.53 3.49 -18.16
CA ARG A 182 4.34 4.93 -18.02
C ARG A 182 5.71 5.63 -18.06
N MET A 183 5.86 6.62 -18.93
CA MET A 183 7.01 7.53 -18.95
C MET A 183 6.58 8.94 -18.54
N ASP A 184 7.25 9.50 -17.55
CA ASP A 184 7.02 10.88 -17.11
C ASP A 184 7.84 11.83 -17.97
N LEU A 185 7.19 12.78 -18.66
CA LEU A 185 7.84 13.72 -19.58
C LEU A 185 8.49 14.88 -18.85
N THR A 186 7.78 15.39 -17.86
CA THR A 186 8.31 16.38 -16.92
C THR A 186 8.94 15.58 -15.80
N HIS A 187 10.26 15.65 -15.66
CA HIS A 187 11.04 15.06 -14.56
C HIS A 187 10.70 15.71 -13.21
N SER A 188 9.41 15.83 -12.88
CA SER A 188 8.85 16.56 -11.75
C SER A 188 9.14 15.89 -10.40
N GLY A 189 10.30 15.26 -10.23
CA GLY A 189 10.84 14.88 -8.93
C GLY A 189 9.88 14.10 -8.04
N TRP A 190 9.09 13.19 -8.62
CA TRP A 190 8.04 12.46 -7.92
C TRP A 190 6.89 13.35 -7.44
N SER A 191 6.44 14.32 -8.25
CA SER A 191 5.41 15.27 -7.84
C SER A 191 4.06 14.64 -7.50
N ASP A 192 3.80 13.44 -8.00
CA ASP A 192 2.63 12.62 -7.71
C ASP A 192 2.75 11.78 -6.41
N ILE A 193 3.82 11.93 -5.62
CA ILE A 193 3.92 11.26 -4.32
C ILE A 193 3.10 11.96 -3.26
N PHE A 194 2.57 11.13 -2.36
CA PHE A 194 1.68 11.56 -1.29
C PHE A 194 2.23 12.76 -0.51
N PHE A 195 3.49 12.73 -0.05
CA PHE A 195 4.06 13.78 0.79
C PHE A 195 4.16 15.16 0.12
N LEU A 196 4.52 15.23 -1.17
CA LEU A 196 4.48 16.52 -1.87
C LEU A 196 3.04 17.00 -2.02
N GLY A 197 2.11 16.09 -2.35
CA GLY A 197 0.69 16.40 -2.39
C GLY A 197 0.12 16.89 -1.05
N MET A 198 0.73 16.54 0.09
CA MET A 198 0.35 17.10 1.40
C MET A 198 0.79 18.55 1.54
N ASP A 199 2.04 18.85 1.18
CA ASP A 199 2.68 20.14 1.49
C ASP A 199 2.42 21.20 0.42
N TYR A 200 2.37 20.80 -0.86
CA TYR A 200 2.13 21.65 -2.02
C TYR A 200 1.22 20.95 -3.06
N PRO A 201 -0.09 20.82 -2.76
CA PRO A 201 -1.05 20.13 -3.64
C PRO A 201 -1.10 20.69 -5.07
N GLU A 202 -0.94 22.01 -5.22
CA GLU A 202 -0.98 22.67 -6.54
C GLU A 202 0.20 22.27 -7.42
N GLY A 203 1.33 21.92 -6.80
CA GLY A 203 2.53 21.41 -7.46
C GLY A 203 2.52 19.90 -7.70
N ALA A 204 1.57 19.16 -7.13
CA ALA A 204 1.42 17.72 -7.30
C ALA A 204 0.77 17.36 -8.65
N ARG A 205 1.40 17.82 -9.75
CA ARG A 205 0.95 17.63 -11.13
C ARG A 205 2.00 16.87 -11.92
N VAL A 206 1.53 15.98 -12.79
CA VAL A 206 2.39 15.16 -13.66
C VAL A 206 1.86 15.18 -15.08
N ILE A 207 2.78 15.26 -16.06
CA ILE A 207 2.50 15.00 -17.47
C ILE A 207 3.25 13.71 -17.82
N ASN A 208 2.50 12.66 -18.12
CA ASN A 208 3.03 11.35 -18.47
C ASN A 208 2.38 10.81 -19.74
N VAL A 209 3.03 9.82 -20.32
CA VAL A 209 2.58 9.13 -21.53
C VAL A 209 2.72 7.63 -21.36
N SER A 210 1.81 6.88 -21.97
CA SER A 210 1.94 5.43 -22.10
C SER A 210 2.86 5.12 -23.28
N VAL A 211 3.90 4.32 -23.05
CA VAL A 211 4.89 3.99 -24.07
C VAL A 211 5.08 2.48 -24.19
N ASN A 212 5.14 2.02 -25.44
CA ASN A 212 5.63 0.70 -25.78
C ASN A 212 7.15 0.75 -25.90
N LEU A 213 7.83 -0.38 -25.74
CA LEU A 213 9.29 -0.47 -25.81
C LEU A 213 9.74 -1.44 -26.91
N GLY A 214 10.96 -1.21 -27.41
CA GLY A 214 11.69 -2.10 -28.29
C GLY A 214 13.18 -1.79 -28.16
N VAL A 215 14.03 -2.81 -28.19
CA VAL A 215 15.48 -2.66 -28.11
C VAL A 215 16.04 -2.34 -29.50
N TYR A 216 16.65 -1.17 -29.62
CA TYR A 216 17.24 -0.68 -30.87
C TYR A 216 18.25 -1.69 -31.45
N GLY A 217 18.10 -2.01 -32.74
CA GLY A 217 18.96 -2.97 -33.45
C GLY A 217 18.66 -4.45 -33.18
N ARG A 218 17.79 -4.76 -32.21
CA ARG A 218 17.33 -6.13 -31.92
C ARG A 218 15.89 -6.36 -32.36
N ASP A 219 15.00 -5.45 -31.95
CA ASP A 219 13.56 -5.60 -32.14
C ASP A 219 13.10 -4.87 -33.41
N GLN A 220 12.25 -5.52 -34.22
CA GLN A 220 11.67 -4.92 -35.43
C GLN A 220 10.50 -3.97 -35.12
N ASP A 221 9.77 -4.26 -34.04
CA ASP A 221 8.60 -3.49 -33.63
C ASP A 221 8.70 -3.07 -32.16
N ILE A 222 8.02 -1.98 -31.83
CA ILE A 222 7.83 -1.52 -30.45
C ILE A 222 6.54 -2.15 -29.89
N LYS A 223 6.62 -2.85 -28.76
CA LYS A 223 5.50 -3.60 -28.17
C LYS A 223 5.28 -3.25 -26.69
N PRO A 224 4.06 -3.46 -26.14
CA PRO A 224 3.84 -3.38 -24.71
C PRO A 224 4.77 -4.35 -23.97
N PRO A 225 5.60 -3.88 -23.03
CA PRO A 225 6.63 -4.72 -22.41
C PRO A 225 6.08 -5.56 -21.24
N ILE A 226 4.87 -5.28 -20.76
CA ILE A 226 4.21 -6.00 -19.68
C ILE A 226 3.12 -6.88 -20.28
N ARG A 227 3.14 -8.17 -19.93
CA ARG A 227 2.12 -9.15 -20.31
C ARG A 227 1.65 -9.92 -19.08
N ALA A 228 0.35 -10.16 -19.01
CA ALA A 228 -0.25 -11.01 -18.01
C ALA A 228 -1.20 -12.01 -18.68
N PHE A 229 -1.24 -13.22 -18.16
CA PHE A 229 -2.01 -14.33 -18.71
C PHE A 229 -2.81 -15.02 -17.62
N VAL A 230 -4.04 -15.42 -17.92
CA VAL A 230 -4.85 -16.22 -17.00
C VAL A 230 -5.55 -17.34 -17.75
N ARG A 231 -5.57 -18.52 -17.12
CA ARG A 231 -6.36 -19.67 -17.58
C ARG A 231 -6.89 -20.47 -16.41
N ALA A 232 -7.96 -21.21 -16.66
CA ALA A 232 -8.42 -22.25 -15.75
C ALA A 232 -7.49 -23.46 -15.79
N ILE A 233 -7.30 -24.10 -14.64
CA ILE A 233 -6.50 -25.32 -14.50
C ILE A 233 -7.30 -26.40 -13.73
N PRO A 234 -7.05 -27.69 -14.01
CA PRO A 234 -7.79 -28.79 -13.37
C PRO A 234 -7.41 -29.05 -11.91
N GLU A 235 -6.38 -28.39 -11.38
CA GLU A 235 -5.97 -28.47 -9.98
C GLU A 235 -6.64 -27.36 -9.15
N PRO A 236 -7.12 -27.63 -7.92
CA PRO A 236 -7.82 -26.65 -7.09
C PRO A 236 -6.85 -25.70 -6.35
N VAL A 237 -5.96 -25.07 -7.11
CA VAL A 237 -4.93 -24.16 -6.58
C VAL A 237 -4.96 -22.83 -7.31
N LEU A 238 -4.42 -21.80 -6.67
CA LEU A 238 -4.07 -20.56 -7.34
C LEU A 238 -2.58 -20.58 -7.68
N ARG A 239 -2.25 -20.94 -8.92
CA ARG A 239 -0.87 -20.98 -9.40
C ARG A 239 -0.43 -19.59 -9.85
N LEU A 240 0.57 -19.05 -9.18
CA LEU A 240 1.15 -17.74 -9.48
C LEU A 240 2.54 -17.92 -10.08
N THR A 241 2.76 -17.36 -11.27
CA THR A 241 4.03 -17.47 -11.99
C THR A 241 4.51 -16.11 -12.45
N SER A 242 5.78 -15.79 -12.17
CA SER A 242 6.49 -14.69 -12.84
C SER A 242 7.63 -15.29 -13.65
N ILE A 243 7.56 -15.11 -14.98
CA ILE A 243 8.56 -15.61 -15.92
C ILE A 243 9.90 -14.89 -15.69
N ASP A 244 9.85 -13.58 -15.51
CA ASP A 244 11.01 -12.71 -15.31
C ASP A 244 11.75 -12.99 -14.00
N LEU A 245 11.03 -13.37 -12.94
CA LEU A 245 11.63 -13.77 -11.66
C LEU A 245 11.98 -15.27 -11.61
N ASN A 246 11.66 -16.03 -12.67
CA ASN A 246 11.75 -17.49 -12.71
C ASN A 246 11.14 -18.15 -11.45
N ALA A 247 9.96 -17.67 -11.06
CA ALA A 247 9.30 -18.05 -9.82
C ALA A 247 7.89 -18.56 -10.11
N THR A 248 7.54 -19.69 -9.50
CA THR A 248 6.20 -20.29 -9.56
C THR A 248 5.82 -20.80 -8.18
N LYS A 249 4.56 -20.58 -7.80
CA LYS A 249 4.02 -21.06 -6.53
C LYS A 249 2.55 -21.45 -6.67
N ASP A 250 2.22 -22.62 -6.14
CA ASP A 250 0.83 -23.03 -5.94
C ASP A 250 0.38 -22.55 -4.56
N VAL A 251 -0.50 -21.56 -4.54
CA VAL A 251 -1.11 -21.05 -3.31
C VAL A 251 -2.33 -21.91 -2.99
N THR A 252 -2.30 -22.55 -1.82
CA THR A 252 -3.32 -23.52 -1.38
C THR A 252 -4.17 -23.04 -0.21
N ASP A 253 -3.78 -21.92 0.43
CA ASP A 253 -4.51 -21.36 1.55
C ASP A 253 -4.43 -19.83 1.59
N LEU A 254 -5.35 -19.21 2.33
CA LEU A 254 -5.46 -17.77 2.45
C LEU A 254 -4.30 -17.15 3.24
N THR A 255 -3.72 -17.86 4.22
CA THR A 255 -2.61 -17.34 5.02
C THR A 255 -1.40 -17.08 4.13
N ASP A 256 -1.12 -17.99 3.20
CA ASP A 256 -0.07 -17.79 2.21
C ASP A 256 -0.40 -16.66 1.22
N LEU A 257 -1.64 -16.58 0.74
CA LEU A 257 -2.05 -15.52 -0.19
C LEU A 257 -1.89 -14.11 0.40
N PHE A 258 -2.23 -13.92 1.67
CA PHE A 258 -2.12 -12.63 2.37
C PHE A 258 -0.72 -12.39 2.96
N ASN A 259 0.19 -13.37 2.86
CA ASN A 259 1.58 -13.18 3.26
C ASN A 259 2.41 -12.61 2.11
N PHE A 260 2.61 -11.30 2.13
CA PHE A 260 3.41 -10.59 1.12
C PHE A 260 4.94 -10.70 1.33
N GLY A 261 5.39 -11.25 2.45
CA GLY A 261 6.82 -11.25 2.84
C GLY A 261 7.52 -12.59 2.66
N ASN A 262 6.81 -13.66 2.31
CA ASN A 262 7.36 -15.02 2.30
C ASN A 262 7.90 -15.48 0.93
N ASP A 263 7.72 -14.70 -0.14
CA ASP A 263 8.22 -15.00 -1.48
C ASP A 263 8.34 -13.75 -2.36
N TYR A 264 8.84 -13.93 -3.59
CA TYR A 264 9.05 -12.86 -4.57
C TYR A 264 7.79 -12.52 -5.39
N LEU A 265 6.65 -13.17 -5.14
CA LEU A 265 5.40 -13.01 -5.91
C LEU A 265 4.40 -12.06 -5.22
N SER A 266 4.86 -11.27 -4.25
CA SER A 266 4.03 -10.35 -3.46
C SER A 266 3.18 -9.40 -4.29
N LEU A 267 3.71 -8.87 -5.39
CA LEU A 267 2.97 -8.01 -6.31
C LEU A 267 1.87 -8.77 -7.07
N VAL A 268 2.13 -10.04 -7.42
CA VAL A 268 1.14 -10.90 -8.10
C VAL A 268 0.01 -11.25 -7.14
N LYS A 269 0.33 -11.59 -5.88
CA LYS A 269 -0.66 -11.77 -4.80
C LYS A 269 -1.49 -10.50 -4.59
N ALA A 270 -0.85 -9.33 -4.58
CA ALA A 270 -1.54 -8.05 -4.46
C ALA A 270 -2.53 -7.81 -5.62
N GLY A 271 -2.14 -8.16 -6.86
CA GLY A 271 -3.03 -8.07 -8.03
C GLY A 271 -4.25 -8.98 -7.93
N VAL A 272 -4.07 -10.21 -7.43
CA VAL A 272 -5.18 -11.13 -7.12
C VAL A 272 -6.15 -10.50 -6.13
N ILE A 273 -5.65 -9.96 -5.02
CA ILE A 273 -6.48 -9.37 -3.97
C ILE A 273 -7.19 -8.10 -4.47
N ALA A 274 -6.45 -7.21 -5.12
CA ALA A 274 -6.96 -5.94 -5.63
C ALA A 274 -7.96 -6.09 -6.79
N SER A 275 -7.87 -7.17 -7.57
CA SER A 275 -8.86 -7.49 -8.59
C SER A 275 -10.22 -7.92 -8.03
N GLY A 276 -10.28 -8.22 -6.72
CA GLY A 276 -11.43 -8.83 -6.08
C GLY A 276 -11.57 -10.32 -6.39
N LEU A 277 -10.58 -10.96 -7.03
CA LEU A 277 -10.58 -12.41 -7.22
C LEU A 277 -10.69 -13.13 -5.87
N ILE A 278 -9.88 -12.69 -4.91
CA ILE A 278 -9.93 -13.09 -3.50
C ILE A 278 -9.82 -11.82 -2.66
N PRO A 279 -10.95 -11.16 -2.33
CA PRO A 279 -10.93 -9.81 -1.81
C PRO A 279 -10.40 -9.71 -0.37
N PRO A 280 -10.01 -8.51 0.12
CA PRO A 280 -9.45 -8.32 1.46
C PRO A 280 -10.34 -8.79 2.61
N SER A 281 -11.65 -8.91 2.41
CA SER A 281 -12.58 -9.42 3.42
C SER A 281 -12.34 -10.88 3.82
N PHE A 282 -11.55 -11.64 3.05
CA PHE A 282 -11.12 -13.00 3.40
C PHE A 282 -9.84 -13.04 4.24
N GLU A 283 -9.12 -11.92 4.41
CA GLU A 283 -7.91 -11.86 5.23
C GLU A 283 -8.21 -12.25 6.68
N GLY A 284 -7.44 -13.21 7.22
CA GLY A 284 -7.64 -13.72 8.58
C GLY A 284 -8.87 -14.61 8.76
N THR A 285 -9.58 -14.97 7.69
CA THR A 285 -10.65 -15.98 7.75
C THR A 285 -10.06 -17.39 7.61
N ASN A 286 -10.70 -18.39 8.25
CA ASN A 286 -10.32 -19.80 8.14
C ASN A 286 -11.06 -20.52 7.00
N GLN A 287 -11.48 -19.79 5.97
CA GLN A 287 -12.20 -20.38 4.84
C GLN A 287 -11.24 -21.08 3.89
N PRO A 288 -11.60 -22.28 3.38
CA PRO A 288 -10.70 -23.06 2.56
C PRO A 288 -10.67 -22.52 1.12
N LEU A 289 -9.46 -22.31 0.60
CA LEU A 289 -9.24 -21.65 -0.69
C LEU A 289 -9.77 -22.48 -1.87
N ASP A 290 -9.68 -23.81 -1.80
CA ASP A 290 -10.19 -24.73 -2.81
C ASP A 290 -11.72 -24.59 -2.99
N GLN A 291 -12.49 -24.39 -1.93
CA GLN A 291 -13.93 -24.16 -2.00
C GLN A 291 -14.25 -22.78 -2.60
N LEU A 292 -13.43 -21.77 -2.30
CA LEU A 292 -13.56 -20.46 -2.92
C LEU A 292 -13.28 -20.54 -4.43
N LEU A 293 -12.22 -21.24 -4.83
CA LEU A 293 -11.90 -21.50 -6.24
C LEU A 293 -12.98 -22.34 -6.92
N ALA A 294 -13.55 -23.33 -6.24
CA ALA A 294 -14.66 -24.11 -6.75
C ALA A 294 -15.89 -23.24 -7.07
N ARG A 295 -16.11 -22.20 -6.27
CA ARG A 295 -17.18 -21.23 -6.47
C ARG A 295 -16.88 -20.27 -7.61
N ILE A 296 -15.64 -19.80 -7.74
CA ILE A 296 -15.24 -18.85 -8.78
C ILE A 296 -15.12 -19.53 -10.15
N VAL A 297 -14.48 -20.70 -10.20
CA VAL A 297 -14.10 -21.39 -11.43
C VAL A 297 -15.07 -22.55 -11.72
N ALA A 298 -14.87 -23.68 -11.04
CA ALA A 298 -15.67 -24.89 -11.10
C ALA A 298 -15.18 -25.87 -10.01
N PRO A 299 -15.99 -26.84 -9.54
CA PRO A 299 -15.57 -27.82 -8.54
C PRO A 299 -14.25 -28.53 -8.88
N GLY A 300 -13.31 -28.53 -7.94
CA GLY A 300 -12.00 -29.16 -8.09
C GLY A 300 -11.02 -28.43 -9.01
N MET A 301 -11.38 -27.25 -9.54
CA MET A 301 -10.55 -26.47 -10.45
C MET A 301 -9.98 -25.21 -9.79
N GLY A 302 -8.94 -24.68 -10.42
CA GLY A 302 -8.23 -23.48 -9.97
C GLY A 302 -7.90 -22.55 -11.12
N LEU A 303 -6.99 -21.61 -10.85
CA LEU A 303 -6.51 -20.62 -11.82
C LEU A 303 -4.99 -20.59 -11.83
N GLU A 304 -4.45 -20.42 -13.03
CA GLU A 304 -3.06 -20.03 -13.21
C GLU A 304 -3.00 -18.60 -13.71
N LEU A 305 -2.25 -17.76 -12.99
CA LEU A 305 -1.92 -16.39 -13.34
C LEU A 305 -0.42 -16.30 -13.63
N VAL A 306 -0.06 -15.91 -14.84
CA VAL A 306 1.32 -15.77 -15.29
C VAL A 306 1.61 -14.32 -15.64
N THR A 307 2.75 -13.79 -15.20
CA THR A 307 3.22 -12.45 -15.54
C THR A 307 4.56 -12.51 -16.27
N GLN A 308 4.77 -11.57 -17.18
CA GLN A 308 6.01 -11.39 -17.91
C GLN A 308 6.30 -9.90 -18.08
N VAL A 309 7.51 -9.48 -17.68
CA VAL A 309 8.04 -8.15 -17.97
C VAL A 309 9.31 -8.32 -18.79
N ASN A 310 9.32 -7.78 -20.02
CA ASN A 310 10.44 -7.98 -20.95
C ASN A 310 11.55 -6.94 -20.76
N ASP A 311 12.75 -7.40 -20.39
CA ASP A 311 14.02 -6.66 -20.51
C ASP A 311 14.07 -5.25 -19.90
N ILE A 312 13.24 -4.96 -18.88
CA ILE A 312 13.30 -3.68 -18.15
C ILE A 312 14.06 -3.87 -16.83
N PRO A 313 15.20 -3.19 -16.63
CA PRO A 313 15.91 -3.26 -15.36
C PRO A 313 15.11 -2.59 -14.24
N LYS A 314 15.25 -3.11 -13.01
CA LYS A 314 14.73 -2.45 -11.81
C LYS A 314 15.30 -1.03 -11.71
N GLY A 315 14.47 -0.06 -11.35
CA GLY A 315 14.86 1.34 -11.28
C GLY A 315 14.80 2.09 -12.61
N SER A 316 14.21 1.51 -13.66
CA SER A 316 13.98 2.16 -14.97
C SER A 316 13.15 3.44 -14.93
N ARG A 317 12.45 3.71 -13.82
CA ARG A 317 11.51 4.83 -13.64
C ARG A 317 10.33 4.82 -14.61
N LEU A 318 10.02 3.66 -15.20
CA LEU A 318 8.90 3.46 -16.11
C LEU A 318 7.61 2.97 -15.41
N ALA A 319 7.54 3.13 -14.08
CA ALA A 319 6.44 2.68 -13.22
C ALA A 319 5.98 1.21 -13.44
N VAL A 320 6.90 0.33 -13.84
CA VAL A 320 6.62 -1.05 -14.26
C VAL A 320 5.73 -1.80 -13.26
N SER A 321 6.03 -1.72 -11.97
CA SER A 321 5.27 -2.44 -10.93
C SER A 321 3.81 -2.00 -10.85
N THR A 322 3.53 -0.69 -10.96
CA THR A 322 2.17 -0.15 -10.93
C THR A 322 1.39 -0.56 -12.18
N ASN A 323 2.03 -0.48 -13.35
CA ASN A 323 1.43 -0.92 -14.61
C ASN A 323 1.19 -2.44 -14.65
N LEU A 324 2.10 -3.25 -14.08
CA LEU A 324 1.91 -4.69 -13.93
C LEU A 324 0.73 -5.00 -13.01
N LEU A 325 0.60 -4.29 -11.89
CA LEU A 325 -0.56 -4.43 -11.02
C LEU A 325 -1.87 -4.11 -11.77
N GLY A 326 -1.90 -3.00 -12.52
CA GLY A 326 -3.02 -2.64 -13.37
C GLY A 326 -3.34 -3.69 -14.45
N SER A 327 -2.31 -4.31 -15.04
CA SER A 327 -2.42 -5.39 -16.02
C SER A 327 -3.11 -6.61 -15.42
N ILE A 328 -2.64 -7.08 -14.26
CA ILE A 328 -3.23 -8.22 -13.54
C ILE A 328 -4.68 -7.95 -13.16
N ILE A 329 -4.96 -6.76 -12.61
CA ILE A 329 -6.32 -6.40 -12.17
C ILE A 329 -7.28 -6.37 -13.35
N SER A 330 -6.91 -5.71 -14.44
CA SER A 330 -7.73 -5.63 -15.65
C SER A 330 -7.98 -7.01 -16.25
N LEU A 331 -6.94 -7.84 -16.32
CA LEU A 331 -7.04 -9.20 -16.80
C LEU A 331 -8.01 -10.04 -15.97
N LEU A 332 -7.86 -10.03 -14.64
CA LEU A 332 -8.71 -10.80 -13.73
C LEU A 332 -10.14 -10.29 -13.72
N MET A 333 -10.35 -8.97 -13.82
CA MET A 333 -11.68 -8.38 -13.96
C MET A 333 -12.39 -8.89 -15.23
N ARG A 334 -11.71 -8.88 -16.38
CA ARG A 334 -12.25 -9.44 -17.63
C ARG A 334 -12.52 -10.94 -17.51
N ALA A 335 -11.56 -11.67 -16.95
CA ALA A 335 -11.69 -13.11 -16.76
C ALA A 335 -12.86 -13.49 -15.87
N THR A 336 -13.28 -12.64 -14.94
CA THR A 336 -14.33 -12.92 -13.95
C THR A 336 -15.65 -12.18 -14.19
N GLY A 337 -15.84 -11.62 -15.40
CA GLY A 337 -17.09 -10.95 -15.79
C GLY A 337 -17.37 -9.66 -15.03
N GLN A 338 -16.33 -9.04 -14.45
CA GLN A 338 -16.44 -7.74 -13.77
C GLN A 338 -16.44 -6.58 -14.78
N THR A 339 -16.17 -6.87 -16.05
CA THR A 339 -16.22 -5.94 -17.20
C THR A 339 -17.31 -6.38 -18.17
N GLN A 340 -17.79 -5.46 -19.01
CA GLN A 340 -18.78 -5.72 -20.05
C GLN A 340 -18.22 -6.64 -21.15
N SER A 341 -16.94 -6.45 -21.51
CA SER A 341 -16.28 -7.18 -22.59
C SER A 341 -15.13 -8.03 -22.07
N LEU A 342 -14.99 -9.25 -22.61
CA LEU A 342 -13.87 -10.15 -22.30
C LEU A 342 -12.53 -9.64 -22.86
N GLU A 343 -12.58 -8.93 -23.98
CA GLU A 343 -11.42 -8.45 -24.74
C GLU A 343 -11.63 -6.95 -25.04
N GLY A 344 -10.52 -6.21 -25.23
CA GLY A 344 -10.54 -4.77 -25.52
C GLY A 344 -10.31 -3.87 -24.29
N GLY A 345 -10.49 -2.57 -24.48
CA GLY A 345 -10.28 -1.57 -23.43
C GLY A 345 -11.36 -1.61 -22.34
N LEU A 346 -10.99 -1.17 -21.13
CA LEU A 346 -11.96 -0.97 -20.05
C LEU A 346 -12.80 0.28 -20.32
N LEU A 347 -14.06 0.23 -19.92
CA LEU A 347 -14.97 1.38 -19.97
C LEU A 347 -14.84 2.22 -18.69
N GLU A 348 -15.18 3.50 -18.78
CA GLU A 348 -15.14 4.40 -17.62
C GLU A 348 -15.93 3.92 -16.39
N PRO A 349 -17.14 3.32 -16.54
CA PRO A 349 -17.85 2.74 -15.39
C PRO A 349 -17.13 1.57 -14.71
N GLU A 350 -16.15 0.96 -15.39
CA GLU A 350 -15.35 -0.17 -14.89
C GLU A 350 -14.09 0.30 -14.16
N ARG A 351 -13.81 1.61 -14.16
CA ARG A 351 -12.65 2.21 -13.49
C ARG A 351 -12.64 1.82 -12.01
N ARG A 352 -11.48 1.35 -11.55
CA ARG A 352 -11.22 1.08 -10.12
C ARG A 352 -10.27 2.07 -9.52
N LEU A 353 -10.46 2.30 -8.23
CA LEU A 353 -9.47 2.94 -7.37
C LEU A 353 -8.79 1.80 -6.61
N VAL A 354 -7.50 1.59 -6.88
CA VAL A 354 -6.71 0.46 -6.38
C VAL A 354 -5.72 0.93 -5.33
#